data_AF-A0A0F9BB44-F1
#
_entry.id   AF-A0A0F9BB44-F1
#
_cell.length_a   1.000
_cell.length_b   1.000
_cell.length_c   1.000
_cell.angle_alpha   90.00
_cell.angle_beta   90.00
_cell.angle_gamma   90.00
#
_symmetry.space_group_name_H-M   'P 1'
#
loop_
_entity.id
_entity.type
_entity.pdbx_description
1 polymer ?
#
loop_
_entity_poly.entity_id
_entity_poly.type
_entity_poly.pdbx_seq_one_letter_code
_entity_poly.pdbx_strand_id
1 'polypeptide(L)' 'AIRDGRLERPTICPSCDVETFIEAHHEDYSKPLEVKWLCDDCHRKEHLQCQNN' A
#
# COMPACT_ATOMS: atom_id res chain seq x y z
N ALA A 1 -10.56 3.10 16.08
CA ALA A 1 -9.28 3.78 16.35
C ALA A 1 -8.63 4.17 15.03
N ILE A 2 -9.00 5.33 14.49
CA ILE A 2 -8.30 6.04 13.40
C ILE A 2 -8.25 7.51 13.89
N ARG A 3 -7.71 7.70 15.10
CA ARG A 3 -7.89 8.94 15.88
C ARG A 3 -6.59 9.67 16.19
N ASP A 4 -5.45 9.19 15.69
CA ASP A 4 -4.16 9.73 16.10
C ASP A 4 -3.37 10.48 15.03
N GLY A 5 -3.84 10.56 13.77
CA GLY A 5 -3.18 11.41 12.76
C GLY A 5 -1.68 11.18 12.55
N ARG A 6 -1.14 10.03 12.99
CA ARG A 6 0.30 9.71 13.00
C ARG A 6 0.77 8.80 11.87
N LEU A 7 -0.16 8.30 11.04
CA LEU A 7 0.19 7.65 9.78
C LEU A 7 0.02 8.69 8.68
N GLU A 8 1.09 9.45 8.45
CA GLU A 8 1.19 10.27 7.26
C GLU A 8 1.20 9.32 6.06
N ARG A 9 0.08 9.28 5.34
CA ARG A 9 -0.01 8.55 4.09
C ARG A 9 1.00 9.19 3.13
N PRO A 10 1.99 8.44 2.62
CA PRO A 10 2.90 9.01 1.65
C PRO A 10 2.09 9.45 0.42
N THR A 11 2.48 10.58 -0.18
CA THR A 11 1.90 11.05 -1.44
C THR A 11 2.64 10.48 -2.65
N ILE A 12 3.83 9.91 -2.44
CA ILE A 12 4.68 9.34 -3.48
C ILE A 12 4.74 7.83 -3.27
N CYS A 13 4.50 7.08 -4.35
CA CYS A 13 4.59 5.63 -4.32
C CYS A 13 6.06 5.20 -4.19
N PRO A 14 6.45 4.45 -3.15
CA PRO A 14 7.83 3.98 -2.97
C PRO A 14 8.26 2.95 -4.02
N SER A 15 7.33 2.41 -4.82
CA SER A 15 7.62 1.41 -5.85
C SER A 15 7.84 2.03 -7.23
N CYS A 16 7.25 3.19 -7.53
CA CYS A 16 7.34 3.81 -8.85
C CYS A 16 7.67 5.31 -8.84
N ASP A 17 7.88 5.89 -7.66
CA ASP A 17 8.20 7.31 -7.44
C ASP A 17 7.18 8.29 -8.04
N VAL A 18 5.95 7.85 -8.27
CA VAL A 18 4.86 8.70 -8.76
C VAL A 18 4.10 9.31 -7.59
N GLU A 19 3.91 10.63 -7.64
CA GLU A 19 3.02 11.35 -6.74
C GLU A 19 1.56 11.08 -7.12
N THR A 20 0.84 10.31 -6.31
CA THR A 20 -0.54 9.93 -6.55
C THR A 20 -1.22 9.46 -5.26
N PHE A 21 -2.48 9.06 -5.34
CA PHE A 21 -3.18 8.49 -4.21
C PHE A 21 -2.57 7.13 -3.83
N ILE A 22 -2.01 7.06 -2.63
CA ILE A 22 -1.38 5.85 -2.10
C ILE A 22 -2.32 5.15 -1.12
N GLU A 23 -2.56 3.87 -1.38
CA GLU A 23 -3.45 3.01 -0.61
C GLU A 23 -2.65 2.01 0.23
N ALA A 24 -3.26 1.52 1.31
CA ALA A 24 -2.69 0.48 2.14
C ALA A 24 -2.96 -0.89 1.50
N HIS A 25 -1.91 -1.50 0.97
CA HIS A 25 -1.93 -2.88 0.52
C HIS A 25 -1.74 -3.81 1.72
N HIS A 26 -2.70 -4.72 1.91
CA HIS A 26 -2.69 -5.74 2.93
C HIS A 26 -2.37 -7.10 2.27
N GLU A 27 -1.15 -7.60 2.46
CA GLU A 27 -0.79 -8.97 2.05
C GLU A 27 -1.44 -10.01 2.97
N ASP A 28 -1.52 -9.70 4.26
CA ASP A 28 -2.12 -10.54 5.28
C ASP A 28 -3.14 -9.74 6.09
N TYR A 29 -4.42 -10.00 5.81
CA TYR A 29 -5.54 -9.37 6.52
C TYR A 29 -5.59 -9.74 8.02
N SER A 30 -4.83 -10.74 8.47
CA SER A 30 -4.68 -11.03 9.90
C SER A 30 -3.77 -10.04 10.63
N LYS A 31 -3.02 -9.21 9.89
CA LYS A 31 -2.08 -8.22 10.43
C LYS A 31 -2.41 -6.79 9.96
N PRO A 32 -3.38 -6.11 10.60
CA PRO A 32 -3.86 -4.80 10.14
C PRO A 32 -2.83 -3.65 10.25
N LEU A 33 -1.71 -3.88 10.94
CA LEU A 33 -0.63 -2.90 11.10
C LEU A 33 0.52 -3.10 10.11
N GLU A 34 0.61 -4.27 9.46
CA GLU A 34 1.62 -4.55 8.43
C GLU A 34 0.99 -4.23 7.06
N VAL A 35 1.14 -2.98 6.63
CA VAL A 35 0.63 -2.49 5.34
C VAL A 35 1.76 -1.95 4.47
N LYS A 36 1.72 -2.27 3.18
CA LYS A 36 2.58 -1.62 2.18
C LYS A 36 1.83 -0.43 1.60
N TRP A 37 2.47 0.73 1.52
CA TRP A 37 1.90 1.91 0.89
C TRP A 37 2.21 1.90 -0.60
N LEU A 38 1.20 1.68 -1.45
CA LEU A 38 1.37 1.60 -2.90
C LEU A 38 0.29 2.39 -3.63
N CYS A 39 0.63 2.98 -4.79
CA CYS A 39 -0.39 3.55 -5.67
C CYS A 39 -1.27 2.45 -6.25
N ASP A 40 -2.49 2.79 -6.68
CA ASP A 40 -3.44 1.86 -7.31
C ASP A 40 -2.82 0.96 -8.41
N ASP A 41 -1.95 1.50 -9.26
CA ASP A 41 -1.25 0.71 -10.28
C ASP A 41 -0.26 -0.30 -9.71
N CYS A 42 0.60 0.12 -8.77
CA CYS A 42 1.53 -0.80 -8.12
C CYS A 42 0.79 -1.79 -7.21
N HIS A 43 -0.29 -1.36 -6.58
CA HIS A 43 -1.15 -2.17 -5.75
C HIS A 43 -1.76 -3.33 -6.53
N ARG A 44 -2.32 -3.05 -7.71
CA ARG A 44 -2.79 -4.09 -8.64
C ARG A 44 -1.65 -5.01 -9.10
N LYS A 45 -0.48 -4.45 -9.41
CA LYS A 45 0.68 -5.25 -9.84
C LYS A 45 1.12 -6.22 -8.75
N GLU A 46 1.21 -5.81 -7.48
CA GLU A 46 1.58 -6.72 -6.40
C GLU A 46 0.58 -7.88 -6.27
N HIS A 47 -0.72 -7.60 -6.35
CA HIS A 47 -1.74 -8.67 -6.37
C HIS A 47 -1.58 -9.65 -7.54
N LEU A 48 -1.14 -9.16 -8.70
CA LEU A 48 -0.87 -9.98 -9.89
C LEU A 48 0.47 -10.73 -9.78
N GLN A 49 1.48 -10.12 -9.16
CA GLN A 49 2.83 -10.67 -9.00
C GLN A 49 2.82 -11.88 -8.05
N CYS A 50 2.00 -11.86 -7.00
CA CYS A 50 1.81 -13.00 -6.09
C CYS A 50 1.15 -14.24 -6.73
N GLN A 51 0.73 -14.21 -8.00
CA GLN A 51 0.12 -15.35 -8.71
C GLN A 51 1.06 -16.07 -9.70
N ASN A 52 2.33 -15.65 -9.83
CA ASN A 52 3.27 -16.30 -10.74
C ASN A 52 4.52 -16.80 -9.98
N ASN A 53 4.39 -18.00 -9.40
CA ASN A 53 5.47 -18.93 -9.10
C ASN A 53 4.95 -20.36 -9.36
#